data_AF-A0A947M6X3-F1
#
_entry.id   AF-A0A947M6X3-F1
#
_cell.length_a   1.000
_cell.length_b   1.000
_cell.length_c   1.000
_cell.angle_alpha   90.00
_cell.angle_beta   90.00
_cell.angle_gamma   90.00
#
_symmetry.space_group_name_H-M   'P 1'
#
loop_
_entity.id
_entity.type
_entity.pdbx_description
1 polymer ?
#
loop_
_entity_poly.entity_id
_entity_poly.type
_entity_poly.pdbx_seq_one_letter_code
_entity_poly.pdbx_strand_id
1 'polypeptide(L)'
;MKQILKNTLSNPVYVSGGIFLLSGGALVFALVMQHVFGLQPCELCLWQRVPFVVSTILGFIALITAINPERLKITAFAVFLSGLSFLAGGVIAAYHTGVEQHWWRSFLEGCK
;
A
#
# COMPACT_ATOMS: atom_id res chain seq x y z
N MET A 1 27.26 -3.84 -2.71
CA MET A 1 25.95 -3.40 -2.17
C MET A 1 25.27 -2.32 -3.01
N LYS A 2 25.87 -1.14 -3.24
CA LYS A 2 25.26 -0.05 -4.05
C LYS A 2 24.83 -0.47 -5.46
N GLN A 3 25.64 -1.29 -6.14
CA GLN A 3 25.38 -1.69 -7.52
C GLN A 3 24.23 -2.71 -7.65
N ILE A 4 24.10 -3.61 -6.67
CA ILE A 4 22.97 -4.55 -6.57
C ILE A 4 21.68 -3.78 -6.31
N LEU A 5 21.69 -2.84 -5.35
CA LEU A 5 20.52 -2.01 -5.03
C LEU A 5 20.04 -1.21 -6.25
N LYS A 6 20.98 -0.62 -6.99
CA LYS A 6 20.67 0.11 -8.22
C LYS A 6 20.05 -0.80 -9.28
N ASN A 7 20.57 -2.01 -9.46
CA ASN A 7 20.03 -2.96 -10.42
C ASN A 7 18.61 -3.44 -10.05
N THR A 8 18.35 -3.63 -8.76
CA THR A 8 17.02 -4.00 -8.26
C THR A 8 16.02 -2.86 -8.41
N LEU A 9 16.40 -1.62 -8.05
CA LEU A 9 15.52 -0.44 -8.13
C LEU A 9 15.31 0.07 -9.56
N SER A 10 16.22 -0.22 -10.49
CA SER A 10 16.09 0.15 -11.90
C SER A 10 15.30 -0.85 -12.74
N ASN A 11 15.03 -2.06 -12.22
CA ASN A 11 14.25 -3.04 -12.96
C ASN A 11 12.74 -2.88 -12.66
N PRO A 12 11.91 -2.54 -13.67
CA PRO A 12 10.49 -2.28 -13.46
C PRO A 12 9.72 -3.50 -12.95
N VAL A 13 10.18 -4.73 -13.26
CA VAL A 13 9.55 -5.97 -12.80
C VAL A 13 9.76 -6.15 -11.29
N TYR A 14 10.98 -5.92 -10.78
CA TYR A 14 11.25 -6.05 -9.34
C TYR A 14 10.52 -4.96 -8.54
N VAL A 15 10.46 -3.74 -9.04
CA VAL A 15 9.71 -2.66 -8.39
C VAL A 15 8.21 -2.96 -8.35
N SER A 16 7.62 -3.32 -9.49
CA SER A 16 6.18 -3.61 -9.56
C SER A 16 5.80 -4.84 -8.73
N GLY A 17 6.64 -5.90 -8.79
CA GLY A 17 6.46 -7.11 -7.99
C GLY A 17 6.58 -6.81 -6.50
N GLY A 18 7.51 -5.94 -6.10
CA GLY A 18 7.64 -5.48 -4.72
C GLY A 18 6.38 -4.75 -4.22
N ILE A 19 5.85 -3.82 -5.01
CA ILE A 19 4.60 -3.11 -4.66
C ILE A 19 3.45 -4.08 -4.47
N PHE A 20 3.26 -5.02 -5.41
CA PHE A 20 2.18 -6.01 -5.36
C PHE A 20 2.30 -6.92 -4.12
N LEU A 21 3.46 -7.52 -3.92
CA LEU A 21 3.67 -8.50 -2.85
C LEU A 21 3.60 -7.85 -1.46
N LEU A 22 4.19 -6.67 -1.27
CA LEU A 22 4.17 -5.99 0.02
C LEU A 22 2.78 -5.47 0.37
N SER A 23 2.07 -4.86 -0.60
CA SER A 23 0.72 -4.34 -0.36
C SER A 23 -0.29 -5.46 -0.13
N GLY A 24 -0.24 -6.50 -0.97
CA GLY A 24 -1.10 -7.68 -0.82
C GLY A 24 -0.79 -8.44 0.46
N GLY A 25 0.48 -8.60 0.80
CA GLY A 25 0.92 -9.23 2.06
C GLY A 25 0.42 -8.47 3.29
N ALA A 26 0.48 -7.13 3.28
CA ALA A 26 -0.06 -6.30 4.37
C ALA A 26 -1.58 -6.48 4.54
N LEU A 27 -2.34 -6.55 3.44
CA LEU A 27 -3.78 -6.82 3.49
C LEU A 27 -4.10 -8.20 4.04
N VAL A 28 -3.40 -9.24 3.56
CA VAL A 28 -3.57 -10.60 4.07
C VAL A 28 -3.28 -10.65 5.56
N PHE A 29 -2.19 -10.00 6.00
CA PHE A 29 -1.86 -9.90 7.41
C PHE A 29 -2.97 -9.23 8.22
N ALA A 30 -3.51 -8.10 7.75
CA ALA A 30 -4.63 -7.42 8.41
C ALA A 30 -5.90 -8.28 8.48
N LEU A 31 -6.20 -9.06 7.43
CA LEU A 31 -7.34 -9.97 7.40
C LEU A 31 -7.16 -11.16 8.34
N VAL A 32 -5.95 -11.70 8.44
CA VAL A 32 -5.60 -12.73 9.41
C VAL A 32 -5.79 -12.20 10.83
N MET A 33 -5.30 -10.99 11.13
CA MET A 33 -5.51 -10.35 12.43
C MET A 33 -7.00 -10.17 12.78
N GLN A 34 -7.82 -9.80 11.79
CA GLN A 34 -9.26 -9.66 12.00
C GLN A 34 -9.98 -11.00 12.22
N HIS A 35 -9.75 -12.00 11.36
CA HIS A 35 -10.58 -13.21 11.32
C HIS A 35 -10.00 -14.38 12.13
N VAL A 36 -8.68 -14.47 12.25
CA VAL A 36 -8.00 -15.54 13.00
C VAL A 36 -7.79 -15.14 14.46
N PHE A 37 -7.38 -13.89 14.69
CA PHE A 37 -7.12 -13.38 16.05
C PHE A 37 -8.32 -12.63 16.65
N GLY A 38 -9.39 -12.42 15.89
CA GLY A 38 -10.62 -11.78 16.38
C GLY A 38 -10.47 -10.29 16.70
N LEU A 39 -9.42 -9.62 16.20
CA LEU A 39 -9.19 -8.20 16.45
C LEU A 39 -10.20 -7.36 15.66
N GLN A 40 -11.15 -6.75 16.36
CA GLN A 40 -12.14 -5.89 15.72
C GLN A 40 -11.49 -4.60 15.19
N PRO A 41 -11.66 -4.28 13.89
CA PRO A 41 -11.14 -3.06 13.33
C PRO A 41 -12.04 -1.87 13.67
N CYS A 42 -11.45 -0.71 13.94
CA CYS A 42 -12.19 0.56 13.89
C CYS A 42 -12.45 0.99 12.43
N GLU A 43 -13.34 1.95 12.21
CA GLU A 43 -13.61 2.44 10.86
C GLU A 43 -12.36 3.03 10.19
N LEU A 44 -11.51 3.71 10.96
CA LEU A 44 -10.29 4.31 10.44
C LEU A 44 -9.27 3.25 9.98
N CYS A 45 -9.20 2.11 10.68
CA CYS A 45 -8.44 0.94 10.25
C CYS A 45 -8.94 0.39 8.91
N LEU A 46 -10.25 0.40 8.67
CA LEU A 46 -10.81 -0.03 7.37
C LEU A 46 -10.45 0.95 6.26
N TRP A 47 -10.49 2.25 6.53
CA TRP A 47 -10.05 3.27 5.58
C TRP A 47 -8.57 3.13 5.21
N GLN A 48 -7.71 2.76 6.15
CA GLN A 48 -6.29 2.50 5.87
C GLN A 48 -6.06 1.30 4.95
N ARG A 49 -7.03 0.38 4.81
CA ARG A 49 -6.90 -0.76 3.87
C ARG A 49 -7.07 -0.32 2.42
N VAL A 50 -7.88 0.71 2.16
CA VAL A 50 -8.19 1.17 0.79
C VAL A 50 -6.92 1.51 0.00
N PRO A 51 -5.95 2.30 0.52
CA PRO A 51 -4.66 2.51 -0.13
C PRO A 51 -3.92 1.22 -0.48
N PHE A 52 -3.90 0.23 0.41
CA PHE A 52 -3.23 -1.03 0.13
C PHE A 52 -3.97 -1.85 -0.94
N VAL A 53 -5.31 -1.84 -0.97
CA VAL A 53 -6.08 -2.50 -2.04
C VAL A 53 -5.77 -1.85 -3.39
N VAL A 54 -5.79 -0.52 -3.45
CA VAL A 54 -5.47 0.25 -4.65
C VAL A 54 -4.04 -0.04 -5.11
N SER A 55 -3.05 0.07 -4.22
CA SER A 55 -1.65 -0.24 -4.53
C SER A 55 -1.42 -1.70 -4.94
N THR A 56 -2.17 -2.66 -4.39
CA THR A 56 -2.09 -4.06 -4.81
C THR A 56 -2.56 -4.22 -6.26
N ILE A 57 -3.71 -3.64 -6.61
CA ILE A 57 -4.24 -3.70 -7.98
C ILE A 57 -3.29 -2.99 -8.96
N LEU A 58 -2.82 -1.79 -8.61
CA LEU A 58 -1.88 -1.03 -9.44
C LEU A 58 -0.53 -1.75 -9.60
N GLY A 59 -0.01 -2.34 -8.53
CA GLY A 59 1.20 -3.15 -8.56
C GLY A 59 1.06 -4.38 -9.45
N PHE A 60 -0.10 -5.04 -9.44
CA PHE A 60 -0.40 -6.17 -10.32
C PHE A 60 -0.45 -5.74 -11.80
N ILE A 61 -1.14 -4.63 -12.10
CA ILE A 61 -1.18 -4.06 -13.46
C ILE A 61 0.23 -3.71 -13.94
N ALA A 62 1.00 -3.01 -13.09
CA ALA A 62 2.37 -2.61 -13.38
C ALA A 62 3.27 -3.83 -13.65
N LEU A 63 3.08 -4.92 -12.89
CA LEU A 63 3.84 -6.15 -13.05
C LEU A 63 3.57 -6.82 -14.41
N ILE A 64 2.29 -6.91 -14.82
CA ILE A 64 1.92 -7.47 -16.13
C ILE A 64 2.49 -6.61 -17.27
N THR A 65 2.40 -5.28 -17.15
CA THR A 65 2.88 -4.38 -18.22
C THR A 65 4.39 -4.26 -18.25
N ALA A 66 5.10 -4.48 -17.12
CA ALA A 66 6.55 -4.43 -17.04
C ALA A 66 7.26 -5.53 -17.85
N ILE A 67 6.56 -6.62 -18.20
CA ILE A 67 7.11 -7.71 -19.02
C ILE A 67 7.33 -7.25 -20.47
N ASN A 68 6.51 -6.32 -20.97
CA ASN A 68 6.55 -5.84 -22.34
C ASN A 68 7.20 -4.46 -22.43
N PRO A 69 8.37 -4.32 -23.12
CA PRO A 69 9.08 -3.04 -23.20
C PRO A 69 8.25 -1.90 -23.80
N GLU A 70 7.37 -2.19 -24.74
CA GLU A 70 6.49 -1.21 -25.37
C GLU A 70 5.47 -0.58 -24.39
N ARG A 71 5.18 -1.26 -23.28
CA ARG A 71 4.19 -0.84 -22.29
C ARG A 71 4.80 -0.17 -21.06
N LEU A 72 6.11 0.12 -21.08
CA LEU A 72 6.82 0.74 -19.95
C LEU A 72 6.21 2.08 -19.48
N LYS A 73 5.59 2.85 -20.39
CA LYS A 73 4.87 4.09 -20.02
C LYS A 73 3.69 3.81 -19.09
N ILE A 74 2.96 2.72 -19.33
CA ILE A 74 1.84 2.29 -18.49
C ILE A 74 2.35 1.81 -17.12
N THR A 75 3.44 1.03 -17.10
CA THR A 75 4.10 0.62 -15.86
C THR A 75 4.52 1.82 -15.02
N ALA A 76 5.20 2.81 -15.63
CA ALA A 76 5.64 4.01 -14.93
C ALA A 76 4.45 4.80 -14.34
N PHE A 77 3.36 4.92 -15.10
CA PHE A 77 2.15 5.59 -14.64
C PHE A 77 1.48 4.84 -13.47
N ALA A 78 1.37 3.51 -13.55
CA ALA A 78 0.81 2.70 -12.47
C ALA A 78 1.66 2.75 -11.18
N VAL A 79 2.99 2.74 -11.31
CA VAL A 79 3.91 2.93 -10.19
C VAL A 79 3.77 4.32 -9.58
N PHE A 80 3.64 5.36 -10.40
CA PHE A 80 3.40 6.72 -9.94
C PHE A 80 2.09 6.84 -9.14
N LEU A 81 1.00 6.27 -9.66
CA LEU A 81 -0.28 6.22 -8.95
C LEU A 81 -0.20 5.43 -7.64
N SER A 82 0.58 4.35 -7.60
CA SER A 82 0.84 3.60 -6.36
C SER A 82 1.55 4.48 -5.33
N GLY A 83 2.51 5.31 -5.77
CA GLY A 83 3.17 6.30 -4.92
C GLY A 83 2.18 7.31 -4.32
N LEU A 84 1.24 7.84 -5.12
CA LEU A 84 0.19 8.73 -4.61
C LEU A 84 -0.74 8.02 -3.62
N SER A 85 -1.06 6.75 -3.88
CA SER A 85 -1.87 5.95 -2.96
C SER A 85 -1.16 5.76 -1.61
N PHE A 86 0.14 5.49 -1.60
CA PHE A 86 0.92 5.41 -0.36
C PHE A 86 1.04 6.75 0.36
N LEU A 87 1.15 7.87 -0.36
CA LEU A 87 1.11 9.20 0.27
C LEU A 87 -0.24 9.44 0.96
N ALA A 88 -1.35 9.14 0.29
CA ALA A 88 -2.67 9.22 0.90
C ALA A 88 -2.80 8.29 2.12
N GLY A 89 -2.32 7.05 2.01
CA GLY A 89 -2.27 6.10 3.13
C GLY A 89 -1.43 6.59 4.29
N GLY A 90 -0.29 7.25 4.02
CA GLY A 90 0.56 7.86 5.04
C GLY A 90 -0.12 9.02 5.77
N VAL A 91 -0.90 9.84 5.06
CA VAL A 91 -1.71 10.91 5.69
C VAL A 91 -2.79 10.30 6.60
N ILE A 92 -3.49 9.26 6.14
CA ILE A 92 -4.50 8.57 6.96
C ILE A 92 -3.84 7.89 8.17
N ALA A 93 -2.64 7.32 8.00
CA ALA A 93 -1.86 6.74 9.09
C ALA A 93 -1.46 7.77 10.14
N ALA A 94 -0.93 8.91 9.71
CA ALA A 94 -0.59 10.01 10.62
C ALA A 94 -1.83 10.53 11.36
N TYR A 95 -2.96 10.67 10.67
CA TYR A 95 -4.23 11.05 11.28
C TYR A 95 -4.67 10.04 12.34
N HIS A 96 -4.58 8.73 12.04
CA HIS A 96 -4.94 7.67 12.98
C HIS A 96 -4.07 7.70 14.24
N THR A 97 -2.75 7.75 14.07
CA THR A 97 -1.84 7.83 15.21
C THR A 97 -2.11 9.05 16.07
N GLY A 98 -2.44 10.21 15.48
CA GLY A 98 -2.79 11.38 16.30
C GLY A 98 -4.14 11.29 17.00
N VAL A 99 -5.10 10.48 16.51
CA VAL A 99 -6.30 10.15 17.28
C VAL A 99 -5.94 9.30 18.51
N GLU A 100 -5.13 8.25 18.30
CA GLU A 100 -4.70 7.34 19.39
C GLU A 100 -3.82 8.04 20.44
N GLN A 101 -2.99 8.99 20.02
CA GLN A 101 -2.19 9.84 20.91
C GLN A 101 -2.99 11.02 21.49
N HIS A 102 -4.30 11.07 21.23
CA HIS A 102 -5.21 12.11 21.71
C HIS A 102 -4.82 13.55 21.32
N TRP A 103 -4.09 13.73 20.22
CA TRP A 103 -3.78 15.04 19.67
C TRP A 103 -5.03 15.71 19.08
N TRP A 104 -5.96 14.90 18.56
CA TRP A 104 -7.26 15.34 18.04
C TRP A 104 -8.32 14.25 18.22
N ARG A 105 -9.58 14.62 18.07
CA ARG A 105 -10.70 13.66 18.10
C ARG A 105 -10.91 13.02 16.74
N SER A 106 -11.25 11.73 16.74
CA SER A 106 -11.73 11.05 15.55
C SER A 106 -13.06 11.65 15.09
N PHE A 107 -13.18 11.86 13.80
CA PHE A 107 -14.49 12.14 13.17
C PHE A 107 -15.29 10.85 12.94
N LEU A 108 -14.59 9.72 12.83
CA LEU A 108 -15.17 8.40 12.55
C LEU A 108 -15.34 7.59 13.84
N GLU A 109 -16.29 6.66 13.82
CA GLU A 109 -16.65 5.91 15.01
C GLU A 109 -15.66 4.78 15.31
N GLY A 110 -15.58 4.37 16.57
CA GLY A 110 -14.85 3.18 17.00
C GLY A 110 -13.33 3.33 17.16
N CYS A 111 -12.74 4.48 16.82
CA CYS A 111 -11.33 4.77 17.12
C CYS A 111 -11.27 5.69 18.36
N LYS A 112 -10.80 5.16 19.49
CA LYS A 112 -10.66 5.84 20.79
C LYS A 112 -9.29 5.59 21.38
#